data_AF-A0AAF0TUG9-F1
#
_entry.id   AF-A0AAF0TUG9-F1
#
_cell.length_a   1.000
_cell.length_b   1.000
_cell.length_c   1.000
_cell.angle_alpha   90.00
_cell.angle_beta   90.00
_cell.angle_gamma   90.00
#
_symmetry.space_group_name_H-M   'P 1'
#
loop_
_entity.id
_entity.type
_entity.pdbx_description
1 polymer ?
#
loop_
_entity_poly.entity_id
_entity_poly.type
_entity_poly.pdbx_seq_one_letter_code
_entity_poly.pdbx_strand_id
1 'polypeptide(L)'
;MHRELSGHSSADQRYTSLLDIDWDQISQVIEKLADRHEYQGVGILNFNDSEIDQLKELLPDAEHVILNLDHVPNNITWETIYPEWIDEEEEFEVPTCPSLPKIQFPGKPRIDLIVVKLPCKKSKDWYRDVARFHLQLAAARLAASNKGYHPIHVLLVTEHFPTPNLFTCKELVVREGNAWLYEPNLNTLREKLHLPVGSCELAVPLKAKANWHSGNVRREAYATILHSANFYVCGAIAAAQSIRLAGSTRDLVILVDETISDYHRGGLEAAGWKIHTIKRIRNPKAEQDAYNEWNYSKFRLWQLTDYDKIIFIDADLLILRNIDFLFEMPEITAIGNNATLFNSGVMVIEPSNCTFQLLMDHINEIESYNGGDQGYLNEIFTWWHRIPKHMNFLKHYWEGDEEEKKQMKTRLFGADPPVLYVLHYLGLKPWLCFRDYDCNWNVGKLQEFASDVAHRTWWKVHDAMPDNLHKYCLLRSKQKAALEWDRREAEKANYSDGHWKIKIKDPRLETCFEEFCFWESMLWHWGETNWTDNATSSPTPPMVNTASLSSL
;
A
#
# COMPACT_ATOMS: atom_id res chain seq x y z
N MET A 1 -39.45 -4.14 50.61
CA MET A 1 -39.05 -2.90 49.93
C MET A 1 -38.15 -3.31 48.77
N HIS A 2 -38.78 -3.68 47.66
CA HIS A 2 -38.10 -4.07 46.43
C HIS A 2 -37.47 -2.82 45.80
N ARG A 3 -36.19 -2.92 45.43
CA ARG A 3 -35.56 -1.96 44.54
C ARG A 3 -35.19 -2.72 43.28
N GLU A 4 -36.07 -2.63 42.29
CA GLU A 4 -35.77 -2.98 40.91
C GLU A 4 -34.57 -2.14 40.47
N LEU A 5 -33.49 -2.81 40.09
CA LEU A 5 -32.44 -2.24 39.27
C LEU A 5 -32.74 -2.67 37.83
N SER A 6 -33.69 -1.98 37.20
CA SER A 6 -33.83 -1.95 35.76
C SER A 6 -32.64 -1.16 35.19
N GLY A 7 -31.51 -1.84 35.02
CA GLY A 7 -30.43 -1.35 34.18
C GLY A 7 -30.87 -1.43 32.73
N HIS A 8 -31.65 -0.45 32.25
CA HIS A 8 -31.64 -0.13 30.83
C HIS A 8 -30.21 0.29 30.50
N SER A 9 -29.46 -0.59 29.85
CA SER A 9 -28.28 -0.21 29.09
C SER A 9 -28.71 0.96 28.20
N SER A 10 -28.21 2.16 28.47
CA SER A 10 -28.41 3.28 27.56
C SER A 10 -27.81 2.85 26.22
N ALA A 11 -28.63 2.79 25.17
CA ALA A 11 -28.15 2.45 23.82
C ALA A 11 -26.94 3.32 23.48
N ASP A 12 -25.82 2.69 23.13
CA ASP A 12 -24.62 3.41 22.74
C ASP A 12 -24.88 4.07 21.40
N GLN A 13 -24.92 5.40 21.40
CA GLN A 13 -25.24 6.19 20.22
C GLN A 13 -24.26 5.94 19.06
N ARG A 14 -23.05 5.42 19.32
CA ARG A 14 -22.09 5.07 18.27
C ARG A 14 -22.57 3.94 17.37
N TYR A 15 -23.40 3.02 17.88
CA TYR A 15 -23.93 1.89 17.10
C TYR A 15 -25.24 2.24 16.39
N THR A 16 -25.86 3.37 16.72
CA THR A 16 -27.16 3.77 16.14
C THR A 16 -26.99 4.16 14.66
N SER A 17 -27.79 3.54 13.79
CA SER A 17 -27.86 3.90 12.37
C SER A 17 -29.06 4.80 12.10
N LEU A 18 -28.81 5.96 11.46
CA LEU A 18 -29.84 6.92 11.04
C LEU A 18 -30.38 6.66 9.63
N LEU A 19 -29.95 5.56 9.00
CA LEU A 19 -30.39 5.18 7.67
C LEU A 19 -31.86 4.77 7.70
N ASP A 20 -32.68 5.43 6.87
CA ASP A 20 -34.02 4.99 6.53
C ASP A 20 -33.93 3.91 5.45
N ILE A 21 -34.49 2.73 5.73
CA ILE A 21 -34.28 1.55 4.88
C ILE A 21 -35.30 1.57 3.75
N ASP A 22 -34.80 1.57 2.52
CA ASP A 22 -35.61 1.28 1.34
C ASP A 22 -35.82 -0.25 1.23
N TRP A 23 -36.98 -0.71 1.67
CA TRP A 23 -37.32 -2.13 1.70
C TRP A 23 -37.50 -2.75 0.31
N ASP A 24 -37.77 -1.95 -0.72
CA ASP A 24 -37.84 -2.44 -2.10
C ASP A 24 -36.44 -2.86 -2.57
N GLN A 25 -35.39 -2.09 -2.20
CA GLN A 25 -34.00 -2.47 -2.48
C GLN A 25 -33.60 -3.76 -1.74
N ILE A 26 -33.97 -3.89 -0.46
CA ILE A 26 -33.69 -5.09 0.33
C ILE A 26 -34.38 -6.32 -0.29
N SER A 27 -35.65 -6.16 -0.68
CA SER A 27 -36.43 -7.20 -1.35
C SER A 27 -35.76 -7.66 -2.66
N GLN A 28 -35.35 -6.72 -3.51
CA GLN A 28 -34.66 -7.02 -4.77
C GLN A 28 -33.35 -7.78 -4.56
N VAL A 29 -32.59 -7.45 -3.51
CA VAL A 29 -31.37 -8.17 -3.15
C VAL A 29 -31.67 -9.58 -2.65
N ILE A 30 -32.68 -9.75 -1.80
CA ILE A 30 -33.11 -11.06 -1.29
C ILE A 30 -33.64 -11.94 -2.42
N GLU A 31 -34.24 -11.38 -3.47
CA GLU A 31 -34.61 -12.11 -4.68
C GLU A 31 -33.43 -12.68 -5.46
N LYS A 32 -32.21 -12.17 -5.26
CA LYS A 32 -30.99 -12.72 -5.86
C LYS A 32 -30.40 -13.89 -5.09
N LEU A 33 -30.85 -14.15 -3.86
CA LEU A 33 -30.38 -15.28 -3.06
C LEU A 33 -30.90 -16.60 -3.67
N ALA A 34 -29.98 -17.42 -4.17
CA ALA A 34 -30.29 -18.78 -4.59
C ALA A 34 -30.75 -19.61 -3.38
N ASP A 35 -31.69 -20.53 -3.62
CA ASP A 35 -32.13 -21.54 -2.64
C ASP A 35 -32.60 -20.95 -1.28
N ARG A 36 -33.10 -19.70 -1.27
CA ARG A 36 -33.59 -19.03 -0.04
C ARG A 36 -34.65 -19.82 0.73
N HIS A 37 -35.41 -20.68 0.05
CA HIS A 37 -36.41 -21.56 0.65
C HIS A 37 -35.80 -22.69 1.49
N GLU A 38 -34.49 -22.94 1.36
CA GLU A 38 -33.73 -23.93 2.13
C GLU A 38 -33.00 -23.29 3.32
N TYR A 39 -33.12 -21.97 3.51
CA TYR A 39 -32.43 -21.26 4.58
C TYR A 39 -33.03 -21.67 5.93
N GLN A 40 -32.18 -22.13 6.83
CA GLN A 40 -32.57 -22.53 8.17
C GLN A 40 -32.63 -21.34 9.12
N GLY A 41 -31.70 -20.39 8.96
CA GLY A 41 -31.55 -19.30 9.90
C GLY A 41 -31.06 -17.98 9.30
N VAL A 42 -31.68 -16.89 9.74
CA VAL A 42 -31.28 -15.50 9.42
C VAL A 42 -30.83 -14.82 10.70
N GLY A 43 -29.55 -14.46 10.77
CA GLY A 43 -29.00 -13.69 11.88
C GLY A 43 -29.18 -12.20 11.64
N ILE A 44 -29.88 -11.49 12.53
CA ILE A 44 -30.16 -10.06 12.40
C ILE A 44 -29.36 -9.28 13.45
N LEU A 45 -28.58 -8.29 13.02
CA LEU A 45 -27.72 -7.49 13.88
C LEU A 45 -27.95 -5.98 13.67
N ASN A 46 -28.17 -5.27 14.78
CA ASN A 46 -28.26 -3.81 14.85
C ASN A 46 -29.48 -3.18 14.15
N PHE A 47 -30.62 -3.86 14.15
CA PHE A 47 -31.91 -3.35 13.66
C PHE A 47 -32.85 -3.04 14.84
N ASN A 48 -33.79 -2.11 14.63
CA ASN A 48 -34.86 -1.88 15.61
C ASN A 48 -36.02 -2.88 15.42
N ASP A 49 -36.93 -2.95 16.40
CA ASP A 49 -38.03 -3.94 16.40
C ASP A 49 -38.90 -3.86 15.14
N SER A 50 -39.23 -2.65 14.67
CA SER A 50 -40.06 -2.48 13.46
C SER A 50 -39.36 -2.94 12.18
N GLU A 51 -38.05 -2.76 12.09
CA GLU A 51 -37.26 -3.21 10.95
C GLU A 51 -37.05 -4.74 10.99
N ILE A 52 -36.92 -5.30 12.18
CA ILE A 52 -36.85 -6.76 12.38
C ILE A 52 -38.14 -7.41 11.88
N ASP A 53 -39.30 -6.83 12.16
CA ASP A 53 -40.58 -7.37 11.70
C ASP A 53 -40.72 -7.31 10.17
N GLN A 54 -40.26 -6.23 9.52
CA GLN A 54 -40.19 -6.14 8.05
C GLN A 54 -39.27 -7.22 7.45
N LEU A 55 -38.09 -7.48 8.05
CA LEU A 55 -37.19 -8.55 7.59
C LEU A 55 -37.85 -9.94 7.69
N LYS A 56 -38.62 -10.20 8.75
CA LYS A 56 -39.34 -11.47 8.92
C LYS A 56 -40.38 -11.70 7.84
N GLU A 57 -41.04 -10.64 7.37
CA GLU A 57 -42.01 -10.71 6.28
C GLU A 57 -41.36 -11.08 4.94
N LEU A 58 -40.10 -10.68 4.71
CA LEU A 58 -39.34 -10.97 3.49
C LEU A 58 -38.80 -12.40 3.42
N LEU A 59 -38.52 -13.03 4.58
CA LEU A 59 -37.97 -14.39 4.67
C LEU A 59 -38.75 -15.28 5.65
N PRO A 60 -40.07 -15.46 5.47
CA PRO A 60 -40.95 -16.05 6.50
C PRO A 60 -40.65 -17.51 6.82
N ASP A 61 -40.00 -18.23 5.91
CA ASP A 61 -39.71 -19.66 6.04
C ASP A 61 -38.49 -19.97 6.92
N ALA A 62 -37.63 -18.98 7.20
CA ALA A 62 -36.40 -19.15 7.97
C ALA A 62 -36.56 -18.76 9.45
N GLU A 63 -35.79 -19.39 10.33
CA GLU A 63 -35.75 -19.02 11.75
C GLU A 63 -34.93 -17.73 11.94
N HIS A 64 -35.53 -16.70 12.54
CA HIS A 64 -34.87 -15.40 12.72
C HIS A 64 -34.21 -15.32 14.08
N VAL A 65 -32.90 -15.12 14.09
CA VAL A 65 -32.08 -14.99 15.30
C VAL A 65 -31.65 -13.55 15.47
N ILE A 66 -32.15 -12.89 16.52
CA ILE A 66 -31.69 -11.55 16.90
C ILE A 66 -30.32 -11.70 17.59
N LEU A 67 -29.28 -11.18 16.93
CA LEU A 67 -27.90 -11.29 17.40
C LEU A 67 -27.59 -10.14 18.36
N ASN A 68 -27.23 -10.49 19.60
CA ASN A 68 -26.74 -9.51 20.58
C ASN A 68 -25.22 -9.36 20.48
N LEU A 69 -24.75 -8.12 20.47
CA LEU A 69 -23.33 -7.77 20.46
C LEU A 69 -23.05 -6.70 21.50
N ASP A 70 -22.26 -7.04 22.52
CA ASP A 70 -21.85 -6.07 23.54
C ASP A 70 -21.03 -4.94 22.90
N HIS A 71 -21.30 -3.70 23.30
CA HIS A 71 -20.59 -2.55 22.75
C HIS A 71 -19.14 -2.49 23.21
N VAL A 72 -18.26 -2.12 22.28
CA VAL A 72 -16.85 -1.81 22.58
C VAL A 72 -16.77 -0.69 23.63
N PRO A 73 -15.96 -0.81 24.69
CA PRO A 73 -15.74 0.28 25.65
C PRO A 73 -15.38 1.65 25.02
N ASN A 74 -15.84 2.75 25.61
CA ASN A 74 -15.61 4.11 25.09
C ASN A 74 -14.13 4.54 25.08
N ASN A 75 -13.27 3.88 25.85
CA ASN A 75 -11.83 4.14 25.89
C ASN A 75 -11.07 3.49 24.72
N ILE A 76 -11.69 2.57 23.98
CA ILE A 76 -11.09 2.01 22.76
C ILE A 76 -11.47 2.92 21.60
N THR A 77 -10.50 3.71 21.17
CA THR A 77 -10.61 4.61 20.01
C THR A 77 -9.97 4.00 18.77
N TRP A 78 -10.08 4.66 17.62
CA TRP A 78 -9.40 4.21 16.42
C TRP A 78 -7.88 4.19 16.60
N GLU A 79 -7.32 5.19 17.28
CA GLU A 79 -5.90 5.32 17.63
C GLU A 79 -5.44 4.22 18.61
N THR A 80 -6.35 3.64 19.39
CA THR A 80 -6.02 2.50 20.24
C THR A 80 -5.82 1.22 19.41
N ILE A 81 -6.58 1.09 18.31
CA ILE A 81 -6.51 -0.05 17.38
C ILE A 81 -5.42 0.18 16.31
N TYR A 82 -5.14 1.44 15.99
CA TYR A 82 -4.16 1.89 15.01
C TYR A 82 -3.22 2.95 15.60
N PRO A 83 -2.38 2.60 16.59
CA PRO A 83 -1.49 3.56 17.22
C PRO A 83 -0.36 3.97 16.26
N GLU A 84 0.08 5.22 16.33
CA GLU A 84 1.22 5.72 15.56
C GLU A 84 2.49 4.90 15.80
N TRP A 85 2.75 4.56 17.05
CA TRP A 85 3.95 3.85 17.46
C TRP A 85 3.59 2.57 18.22
N ILE A 86 4.38 1.52 17.95
CA ILE A 86 4.47 0.31 18.77
C ILE A 86 5.94 -0.09 18.90
N ASP A 87 6.27 -0.87 19.92
CA ASP A 87 7.58 -1.50 20.06
C ASP A 87 7.74 -2.69 19.09
N GLU A 88 8.02 -2.38 17.82
CA GLU A 88 8.16 -3.40 16.77
C GLU A 88 9.35 -4.34 16.97
N GLU A 89 10.34 -3.93 17.75
CA GLU A 89 11.51 -4.73 18.08
C GLU A 89 11.33 -5.61 19.32
N GLU A 90 10.21 -5.42 20.04
CA GLU A 90 9.90 -6.12 21.29
C GLU A 90 11.02 -5.96 22.33
N GLU A 91 11.66 -4.77 22.38
CA GLU A 91 12.76 -4.47 23.31
C GLU A 91 12.26 -4.22 24.74
N PHE A 92 11.06 -3.65 24.87
CA PHE A 92 10.41 -3.23 26.11
C PHE A 92 9.12 -4.01 26.36
N GLU A 93 8.26 -4.13 25.34
CA GLU A 93 6.97 -4.83 25.45
C GLU A 93 6.60 -5.54 24.14
N VAL A 94 5.79 -6.60 24.23
CA VAL A 94 5.18 -7.24 23.05
C VAL A 94 3.89 -6.48 22.74
N PRO A 95 3.78 -5.77 21.60
CA PRO A 95 2.57 -5.02 21.27
C PRO A 95 1.36 -5.95 21.13
N THR A 96 0.23 -5.60 21.75
CA THR A 96 -1.00 -6.39 21.65
C THR A 96 -2.19 -5.49 21.35
N CYS A 97 -3.10 -6.00 20.53
CA CYS A 97 -4.35 -5.30 20.25
C CYS A 97 -5.43 -5.53 21.33
N PRO A 98 -6.32 -4.54 21.57
CA PRO A 98 -7.44 -4.73 22.47
C PRO A 98 -8.41 -5.81 21.95
N SER A 99 -8.93 -6.63 22.86
CA SER A 99 -9.98 -7.60 22.51
C SER A 99 -11.31 -6.87 22.32
N LEU A 100 -11.89 -6.97 21.11
CA LEU A 100 -13.24 -6.50 20.85
C LEU A 100 -14.27 -7.57 21.23
N PRO A 101 -15.44 -7.20 21.77
CA PRO A 101 -16.54 -8.13 22.05
C PRO A 101 -16.91 -9.00 20.83
N LYS A 102 -17.57 -10.12 21.10
CA LYS A 102 -17.95 -11.09 20.07
C LYS A 102 -19.40 -11.52 20.29
N ILE A 103 -20.09 -11.83 19.20
CA ILE A 103 -21.43 -12.42 19.25
C ILE A 103 -21.31 -13.80 19.90
N GLN A 104 -22.10 -14.05 20.93
CA GLN A 104 -22.24 -15.36 21.54
C GLN A 104 -23.39 -16.08 20.84
N PHE A 105 -23.07 -17.01 19.94
CA PHE A 105 -24.07 -17.77 19.21
C PHE A 105 -23.89 -19.28 19.45
N PRO A 106 -24.92 -20.02 19.91
CA PRO A 106 -24.82 -21.44 20.25
C PRO A 106 -24.67 -22.37 19.04
N GLY A 107 -24.74 -21.85 17.81
CA GLY A 107 -24.56 -22.61 16.57
C GLY A 107 -25.83 -23.28 16.04
N LYS A 108 -27.01 -22.98 16.63
CA LYS A 108 -28.32 -23.43 16.16
C LYS A 108 -29.33 -22.27 16.22
N PRO A 109 -30.19 -22.09 15.19
CA PRO A 109 -30.19 -22.77 13.89
C PRO A 109 -28.89 -22.51 13.11
N ARG A 110 -28.65 -23.24 12.01
CA ARG A 110 -27.56 -22.88 11.10
C ARG A 110 -27.90 -21.52 10.49
N ILE A 111 -26.98 -20.55 10.58
CA ILE A 111 -27.18 -19.24 9.95
C ILE A 111 -26.68 -19.31 8.50
N ASP A 112 -27.58 -19.03 7.57
CA ASP A 112 -27.32 -19.00 6.13
C ASP A 112 -27.20 -17.55 5.62
N LEU A 113 -27.87 -16.61 6.28
CA LEU A 113 -27.82 -15.17 6.00
C LEU A 113 -27.56 -14.37 7.28
N ILE A 114 -26.59 -13.47 7.24
CA ILE A 114 -26.33 -12.50 8.31
C ILE A 114 -26.68 -11.11 7.77
N VAL A 115 -27.68 -10.46 8.35
CA VAL A 115 -28.11 -9.12 7.98
C VAL A 115 -27.64 -8.14 9.04
N VAL A 116 -26.93 -7.09 8.63
CA VAL A 116 -26.33 -6.10 9.54
C VAL A 116 -26.63 -4.69 9.08
N LYS A 117 -27.21 -3.87 9.95
CA LYS A 117 -27.36 -2.43 9.71
C LYS A 117 -26.14 -1.70 10.26
N LEU A 118 -25.44 -0.93 9.44
CA LEU A 118 -24.25 -0.20 9.90
C LEU A 118 -24.56 1.26 10.22
N PRO A 119 -23.95 1.83 11.29
CA PRO A 119 -23.96 3.27 11.50
C PRO A 119 -23.15 3.97 10.41
N CYS A 120 -23.58 5.19 10.11
CA CYS A 120 -23.12 5.98 8.99
C CYS A 120 -23.07 7.45 9.42
N LYS A 121 -21.88 7.93 9.82
CA LYS A 121 -21.71 9.34 10.19
C LYS A 121 -21.64 10.19 8.93
N LYS A 122 -22.26 11.37 8.93
CA LYS A 122 -22.12 12.35 7.84
C LYS A 122 -20.78 13.11 7.85
N SER A 123 -19.94 12.86 8.86
CA SER A 123 -18.59 13.45 8.96
C SER A 123 -17.64 12.80 7.97
N LYS A 124 -16.56 13.52 7.61
CA LYS A 124 -15.51 13.01 6.70
C LYS A 124 -14.84 11.73 7.23
N ASP A 125 -14.76 11.51 8.54
CA ASP A 125 -14.08 10.34 9.13
C ASP A 125 -14.97 9.10 9.35
N TRP A 126 -16.05 8.94 8.58
CA TRP A 126 -16.98 7.82 8.75
C TRP A 126 -16.31 6.44 8.59
N TYR A 127 -15.19 6.38 7.87
CA TYR A 127 -14.41 5.17 7.59
C TYR A 127 -13.49 4.73 8.76
N ARG A 128 -13.20 5.61 9.73
CA ARG A 128 -12.41 5.33 10.96
C ARG A 128 -13.33 5.31 12.18
N ASP A 129 -14.45 4.59 12.07
CA ASP A 129 -15.45 4.46 13.13
C ASP A 129 -15.41 3.07 13.78
N VAL A 130 -15.13 3.05 15.09
CA VAL A 130 -14.97 1.80 15.87
C VAL A 130 -16.25 0.96 15.89
N ALA A 131 -17.43 1.57 16.00
CA ALA A 131 -18.70 0.83 16.07
C ALA A 131 -19.05 0.22 14.71
N ARG A 132 -18.90 1.00 13.62
CA ARG A 132 -19.06 0.53 12.24
C ARG A 132 -18.12 -0.63 11.92
N PHE A 133 -16.84 -0.51 12.29
CA PHE A 133 -15.86 -1.56 12.06
C PHE A 133 -16.16 -2.80 12.92
N HIS A 134 -16.54 -2.62 14.18
CA HIS A 134 -16.87 -3.71 15.09
C HIS A 134 -18.05 -4.56 14.61
N LEU A 135 -19.13 -3.92 14.11
CA LEU A 135 -20.30 -4.63 13.56
C LEU A 135 -19.92 -5.49 12.35
N GLN A 136 -19.13 -4.94 11.42
CA GLN A 136 -18.63 -5.68 10.25
C GLN A 136 -17.74 -6.84 10.68
N LEU A 137 -16.83 -6.62 11.63
CA LEU A 137 -15.95 -7.67 12.17
C LEU A 137 -16.74 -8.77 12.89
N ALA A 138 -17.80 -8.42 13.62
CA ALA A 138 -18.66 -9.37 14.31
C ALA A 138 -19.42 -10.25 13.31
N ALA A 139 -19.93 -9.67 12.23
CA ALA A 139 -20.58 -10.40 11.14
C ALA A 139 -19.60 -11.35 10.42
N ALA A 140 -18.40 -10.86 10.11
CA ALA A 140 -17.34 -11.67 9.53
C ALA A 140 -16.94 -12.85 10.43
N ARG A 141 -16.79 -12.62 11.74
CA ARG A 141 -16.50 -13.68 12.73
C ARG A 141 -17.62 -14.70 12.81
N LEU A 142 -18.88 -14.27 12.79
CA LEU A 142 -20.03 -15.18 12.81
C LEU A 142 -20.07 -16.03 11.54
N ALA A 143 -19.89 -15.43 10.36
CA ALA A 143 -19.79 -16.17 9.09
C ALA A 143 -18.65 -17.20 9.14
N ALA A 144 -17.45 -16.78 9.55
CA ALA A 144 -16.27 -17.63 9.64
C ALA A 144 -16.38 -18.76 10.67
N SER A 145 -17.25 -18.62 11.69
CA SER A 145 -17.45 -19.62 12.74
C SER A 145 -18.15 -20.89 12.24
N ASN A 146 -18.91 -20.80 11.15
CA ASN A 146 -19.56 -21.94 10.54
C ASN A 146 -18.49 -22.85 9.93
N LYS A 147 -18.49 -24.14 10.31
CA LYS A 147 -17.47 -25.12 9.89
C LYS A 147 -17.87 -25.91 8.63
N GLY A 148 -19.09 -25.69 8.12
CA GLY A 148 -19.59 -26.35 6.92
C GLY A 148 -18.99 -25.79 5.62
N TYR A 149 -19.16 -26.55 4.54
CA TYR A 149 -18.92 -26.08 3.16
C TYR A 149 -20.12 -25.33 2.57
N HIS A 150 -21.15 -25.05 3.38
CA HIS A 150 -22.31 -24.31 2.89
C HIS A 150 -21.96 -22.83 2.73
N PRO A 151 -22.37 -22.20 1.62
CA PRO A 151 -22.20 -20.77 1.45
C PRO A 151 -22.99 -20.02 2.52
N ILE A 152 -22.42 -18.92 2.99
CA ILE A 152 -23.08 -17.98 3.91
C ILE A 152 -23.11 -16.66 3.21
N HIS A 153 -24.25 -15.98 3.32
CA HIS A 153 -24.40 -14.64 2.80
C HIS A 153 -24.32 -13.61 3.92
N VAL A 154 -23.72 -12.47 3.63
CA VAL A 154 -23.67 -11.31 4.53
C VAL A 154 -24.28 -10.12 3.81
N LEU A 155 -25.41 -9.63 4.31
CA LEU A 155 -26.10 -8.45 3.82
C LEU A 155 -25.78 -7.27 4.74
N LEU A 156 -25.04 -6.29 4.23
CA LEU A 156 -24.72 -5.05 4.91
C LEU A 156 -25.64 -3.93 4.40
N VAL A 157 -26.39 -3.31 5.31
CA VAL A 157 -27.32 -2.22 5.01
C VAL A 157 -26.68 -0.90 5.45
N THR A 158 -26.20 -0.12 4.49
CA THR A 158 -25.42 1.11 4.73
C THR A 158 -25.28 2.00 3.49
N GLU A 159 -25.24 3.33 3.71
CA GLU A 159 -25.01 4.31 2.64
C GLU A 159 -23.56 4.31 2.14
N HIS A 160 -22.59 4.30 3.06
CA HIS A 160 -21.17 4.25 2.71
C HIS A 160 -20.70 2.82 2.43
N PHE A 161 -19.69 2.67 1.57
CA PHE A 161 -19.14 1.35 1.24
C PHE A 161 -18.64 0.58 2.50
N PRO A 162 -18.83 -0.74 2.55
CA PRO A 162 -18.23 -1.61 3.57
C PRO A 162 -16.71 -1.63 3.49
N THR A 163 -16.03 -2.06 4.56
CA THR A 163 -14.56 -2.16 4.63
C THR A 163 -14.02 -3.03 3.48
N PRO A 164 -13.38 -2.43 2.44
CA PRO A 164 -13.20 -3.08 1.14
C PRO A 164 -12.35 -4.35 1.15
N ASN A 165 -11.45 -4.48 2.11
CA ASN A 165 -10.55 -5.64 2.22
C ASN A 165 -11.02 -6.66 3.27
N LEU A 166 -12.07 -6.36 4.05
CA LEU A 166 -12.80 -7.34 4.86
C LEU A 166 -13.87 -8.05 4.05
N PHE A 167 -14.73 -7.27 3.37
CA PHE A 167 -15.75 -7.78 2.44
C PHE A 167 -15.36 -7.35 1.03
N THR A 168 -14.72 -8.27 0.31
CA THR A 168 -14.05 -7.89 -0.93
C THR A 168 -15.00 -7.74 -2.09
N CYS A 169 -14.61 -6.89 -3.02
CA CYS A 169 -15.28 -6.73 -4.31
C CYS A 169 -15.44 -8.04 -5.09
N LYS A 170 -14.54 -9.02 -4.89
CA LYS A 170 -14.61 -10.36 -5.51
C LYS A 170 -15.74 -11.22 -4.94
N GLU A 171 -16.17 -10.91 -3.73
CA GLU A 171 -17.21 -11.64 -2.97
C GLU A 171 -18.56 -10.91 -3.00
N LEU A 172 -18.66 -9.76 -3.66
CA LEU A 172 -19.90 -9.02 -3.82
C LEU A 172 -20.81 -9.72 -4.82
N VAL A 173 -21.98 -10.17 -4.36
CA VAL A 173 -23.01 -10.84 -5.19
C VAL A 173 -23.84 -9.79 -5.92
N VAL A 174 -24.39 -8.83 -5.18
CA VAL A 174 -25.22 -7.75 -5.72
C VAL A 174 -25.21 -6.55 -4.77
N ARG A 175 -25.36 -5.36 -5.34
CA ARG A 175 -25.65 -4.12 -4.60
C ARG A 175 -26.87 -3.44 -5.20
N GLU A 176 -27.88 -3.18 -4.40
CA GLU A 176 -29.01 -2.31 -4.75
C GLU A 176 -29.07 -1.16 -3.74
N GLY A 177 -28.74 0.06 -4.20
CA GLY A 177 -28.64 1.24 -3.35
C GLY A 177 -27.76 1.04 -2.11
N ASN A 178 -28.40 0.97 -0.94
CA ASN A 178 -27.75 0.83 0.36
C ASN A 178 -27.61 -0.63 0.84
N ALA A 179 -28.07 -1.60 0.05
CA ALA A 179 -28.04 -3.02 0.37
C ALA A 179 -26.87 -3.69 -0.35
N TRP A 180 -25.89 -4.19 0.41
CA TRP A 180 -24.68 -4.83 -0.10
C TRP A 180 -24.65 -6.31 0.29
N LEU A 181 -24.83 -7.20 -0.68
CA LEU A 181 -24.84 -8.63 -0.44
C LEU A 181 -23.52 -9.29 -0.84
N TYR A 182 -22.89 -9.97 0.11
CA TYR A 182 -21.65 -10.69 -0.08
C TYR A 182 -21.82 -12.20 0.13
N GLU A 183 -21.06 -12.98 -0.61
CA GLU A 183 -20.81 -14.41 -0.37
C GLU A 183 -19.30 -14.60 -0.07
N PRO A 184 -18.87 -14.37 1.19
CA PRO A 184 -17.46 -14.43 1.53
C PRO A 184 -16.86 -15.83 1.42
N ASN A 185 -15.61 -15.91 0.96
CA ASN A 185 -14.84 -17.14 1.04
C ASN A 185 -14.45 -17.41 2.50
N LEU A 186 -15.10 -18.39 3.12
CA LEU A 186 -14.92 -18.67 4.55
C LEU A 186 -13.49 -19.06 4.94
N ASN A 187 -12.68 -19.63 4.02
CA ASN A 187 -11.29 -19.97 4.32
C ASN A 187 -10.43 -18.72 4.36
N THR A 188 -10.50 -17.88 3.31
CA THR A 188 -9.80 -16.60 3.25
C THR A 188 -10.23 -15.67 4.39
N LEU A 189 -11.53 -15.62 4.69
CA LEU A 189 -12.05 -14.83 5.80
C LEU A 189 -11.49 -15.30 7.14
N ARG A 190 -11.41 -16.62 7.37
CA ARG A 190 -10.77 -17.18 8.58
C ARG A 190 -9.30 -16.76 8.65
N GLU A 191 -8.53 -16.89 7.58
CA GLU A 191 -7.12 -16.48 7.55
C GLU A 191 -6.94 -15.01 7.94
N LYS A 192 -7.74 -14.11 7.35
CA LYS A 192 -7.74 -12.68 7.70
C LYS A 192 -8.09 -12.42 9.17
N LEU A 193 -9.08 -13.15 9.71
CA LEU A 193 -9.54 -12.99 11.09
C LEU A 193 -8.60 -13.58 12.16
N HIS A 194 -7.58 -14.36 11.75
CA HIS A 194 -6.50 -14.78 12.67
C HIS A 194 -5.44 -13.70 12.86
N LEU A 195 -5.38 -12.70 11.96
CA LEU A 195 -4.48 -11.57 12.12
C LEU A 195 -5.00 -10.60 13.18
N PRO A 196 -4.11 -9.72 13.71
CA PRO A 196 -4.52 -8.66 14.62
C PRO A 196 -5.66 -7.81 14.06
N VAL A 197 -6.52 -7.34 14.96
CA VAL A 197 -7.71 -6.53 14.61
C VAL A 197 -7.34 -5.14 14.04
N GLY A 198 -6.12 -4.67 14.30
CA GLY A 198 -5.54 -3.50 13.67
C GLY A 198 -4.02 -3.45 13.82
N SER A 199 -3.43 -2.26 13.70
CA SER A 199 -1.97 -2.07 13.66
C SER A 199 -1.29 -1.95 15.03
N CYS A 200 -2.04 -2.14 16.12
CA CYS A 200 -1.52 -2.22 17.51
C CYS A 200 -0.64 -3.45 17.78
N GLU A 201 -0.58 -4.39 16.85
CA GLU A 201 0.22 -5.61 16.91
C GLU A 201 0.75 -5.93 15.51
N LEU A 202 1.95 -6.49 15.44
CA LEU A 202 2.56 -6.87 14.18
C LEU A 202 1.87 -8.10 13.58
N ALA A 203 1.41 -7.99 12.34
CA ALA A 203 0.83 -9.10 11.60
C ALA A 203 1.90 -10.11 11.12
N VAL A 204 3.17 -9.67 11.06
CA VAL A 204 4.33 -10.52 10.76
C VAL A 204 5.41 -10.25 11.81
N PRO A 205 5.98 -11.29 12.45
CA PRO A 205 7.03 -11.10 13.44
C PRO A 205 8.30 -10.50 12.79
N LEU A 206 9.07 -9.72 13.56
CA LEU A 206 10.32 -9.09 13.10
C LEU A 206 11.29 -10.09 12.45
N LYS A 207 11.41 -11.28 13.06
CA LYS A 207 12.13 -12.43 12.50
C LYS A 207 11.14 -13.38 11.84
N ALA A 208 10.70 -13.04 10.63
CA ALA A 208 9.95 -13.96 9.78
C ALA A 208 10.71 -15.30 9.64
N LYS A 209 10.04 -16.41 9.97
CA LYS A 209 10.60 -17.76 9.73
C LYS A 209 10.75 -17.95 8.22
N ALA A 210 11.83 -18.57 7.77
CA ALA A 210 12.14 -18.73 6.34
C ALA A 210 11.18 -19.66 5.56
N ASN A 211 10.21 -20.29 6.23
CA ASN A 211 9.36 -21.33 5.64
C ASN A 211 7.88 -20.93 5.66
N TRP A 212 7.50 -19.97 4.81
CA TRP A 212 6.10 -19.67 4.47
C TRP A 212 5.83 -20.09 3.03
N HIS A 213 6.07 -21.37 2.73
CA HIS A 213 5.74 -21.93 1.42
C HIS A 213 4.36 -22.58 1.50
N SER A 214 3.32 -21.87 1.07
CA SER A 214 2.11 -22.54 0.62
C SER A 214 2.45 -23.39 -0.60
N GLY A 215 2.16 -24.69 -0.56
CA GLY A 215 2.44 -25.63 -1.65
C GLY A 215 1.60 -25.40 -2.93
N ASN A 216 0.83 -24.32 -2.98
CA ASN A 216 0.01 -23.97 -4.13
C ASN A 216 0.74 -23.01 -5.06
N VAL A 217 0.74 -23.32 -6.35
CA VAL A 217 1.22 -22.40 -7.39
C VAL A 217 0.25 -21.23 -7.49
N ARG A 218 0.59 -20.09 -6.87
CA ARG A 218 -0.13 -18.82 -6.98
C ARG A 218 0.53 -17.92 -8.03
N ARG A 219 -0.26 -17.15 -8.77
CA ARG A 219 0.25 -16.15 -9.73
C ARG A 219 0.65 -14.90 -8.95
N GLU A 220 1.95 -14.74 -8.72
CA GLU A 220 2.50 -13.74 -7.81
C GLU A 220 3.59 -12.91 -8.49
N ALA A 221 3.56 -11.60 -8.25
CA ALA A 221 4.55 -10.67 -8.79
C ALA A 221 4.95 -9.57 -7.81
N TYR A 222 6.20 -9.12 -7.93
CA TYR A 222 6.55 -7.77 -7.50
C TYR A 222 6.07 -6.79 -8.56
N ALA A 223 5.45 -5.71 -8.12
CA ALA A 223 4.93 -4.66 -9.00
C ALA A 223 5.56 -3.31 -8.69
N THR A 224 5.85 -2.52 -9.72
CA THR A 224 6.19 -1.09 -9.56
C THR A 224 5.55 -0.27 -10.67
N ILE A 225 5.59 1.07 -10.56
CA ILE A 225 4.97 1.97 -11.54
C ILE A 225 5.90 3.14 -11.85
N LEU A 226 6.04 3.47 -13.14
CA LEU A 226 6.76 4.65 -13.61
C LEU A 226 5.87 5.52 -14.48
N HIS A 227 5.79 6.80 -14.13
CA HIS A 227 5.17 7.85 -14.93
C HIS A 227 6.16 8.97 -15.33
N SER A 228 7.46 8.77 -15.03
CA SER A 228 8.52 9.76 -15.27
C SER A 228 9.84 9.06 -15.63
N ALA A 229 10.07 8.83 -16.93
CA ALA A 229 11.25 8.09 -17.43
C ALA A 229 12.58 8.70 -16.97
N ASN A 230 12.65 10.04 -16.93
CA ASN A 230 13.88 10.80 -16.75
C ASN A 230 14.53 10.59 -15.38
N PHE A 231 13.80 10.07 -14.38
CA PHE A 231 14.24 10.03 -13.00
C PHE A 231 14.24 8.65 -12.35
N TYR A 232 13.43 7.69 -12.82
CA TYR A 232 13.20 6.47 -12.03
C TYR A 232 13.49 5.16 -12.77
N VAL A 233 13.88 5.19 -14.06
CA VAL A 233 14.23 3.96 -14.80
C VAL A 233 15.43 3.25 -14.17
N CYS A 234 16.50 3.98 -13.84
CA CYS A 234 17.65 3.40 -13.14
C CYS A 234 17.26 2.82 -11.77
N GLY A 235 16.39 3.51 -11.02
CA GLY A 235 15.85 3.02 -9.75
C GLY A 235 15.10 1.70 -9.90
N ALA A 236 14.17 1.63 -10.85
CA ALA A 236 13.41 0.41 -11.14
C ALA A 236 14.31 -0.75 -11.59
N ILE A 237 15.36 -0.47 -12.38
CA ILE A 237 16.36 -1.48 -12.74
C ILE A 237 17.08 -1.98 -11.48
N ALA A 238 17.57 -1.08 -10.63
CA ALA A 238 18.23 -1.46 -9.38
C ALA A 238 17.29 -2.24 -8.43
N ALA A 239 16.01 -1.89 -8.37
CA ALA A 239 15.00 -2.60 -7.60
C ALA A 239 14.83 -4.05 -8.10
N ALA A 240 14.68 -4.27 -9.41
CA ALA A 240 14.64 -5.62 -9.99
C ALA A 240 15.90 -6.43 -9.65
N GLN A 241 17.08 -5.83 -9.78
CA GLN A 241 18.33 -6.49 -9.46
C GLN A 241 18.40 -6.86 -7.97
N SER A 242 17.98 -5.97 -7.08
CA SER A 242 17.93 -6.25 -5.64
C SER A 242 16.97 -7.40 -5.29
N ILE A 243 15.80 -7.48 -5.92
CA ILE A 243 14.85 -8.59 -5.75
C ILE A 243 15.48 -9.93 -6.16
N ARG A 244 16.20 -9.95 -7.27
CA ARG A 244 16.90 -11.16 -7.76
C ARG A 244 18.07 -11.55 -6.89
N LEU A 245 18.88 -10.59 -6.42
CA LEU A 245 19.98 -10.83 -5.49
C LEU A 245 19.47 -11.34 -4.12
N ALA A 246 18.30 -10.88 -3.69
CA ALA A 246 17.62 -11.40 -2.52
C ALA A 246 17.05 -12.82 -2.70
N GLY A 247 17.12 -13.40 -3.91
CA GLY A 247 16.77 -14.78 -4.20
C GLY A 247 15.31 -15.01 -4.62
N SER A 248 14.53 -13.96 -4.87
CA SER A 248 13.16 -14.14 -5.32
C SER A 248 13.09 -14.57 -6.78
N THR A 249 12.21 -15.51 -7.07
CA THR A 249 11.91 -16.04 -8.42
C THR A 249 10.57 -15.56 -8.97
N ARG A 250 9.84 -14.74 -8.22
CA ARG A 250 8.51 -14.24 -8.60
C ARG A 250 8.58 -13.34 -9.83
N ASP A 251 7.45 -13.18 -10.50
CA ASP A 251 7.38 -12.30 -11.65
C ASP A 251 7.69 -10.85 -11.24
N LEU A 252 8.27 -10.09 -12.16
CA LEU A 252 8.47 -8.65 -11.99
C LEU A 252 7.58 -7.97 -13.02
N VAL A 253 6.67 -7.10 -12.58
CA VAL A 253 5.76 -6.36 -13.46
C VAL A 253 5.90 -4.87 -13.22
N ILE A 254 6.01 -4.10 -14.29
CA ILE A 254 6.12 -2.65 -14.20
C ILE A 254 5.03 -1.98 -15.02
N LEU A 255 4.27 -1.11 -14.38
CA LEU A 255 3.29 -0.27 -15.06
C LEU A 255 4.01 0.96 -15.60
N VAL A 256 3.87 1.21 -16.90
CA VAL A 256 4.50 2.36 -17.58
C VAL A 256 3.51 3.05 -18.49
N ASP A 257 3.60 4.37 -18.62
CA ASP A 257 2.81 5.11 -19.60
C ASP A 257 3.60 5.36 -20.90
N GLU A 258 2.96 6.06 -21.83
CA GLU A 258 3.53 6.44 -23.13
C GLU A 258 4.74 7.40 -23.05
N THR A 259 5.00 8.02 -21.89
CA THR A 259 6.17 8.90 -21.70
C THR A 259 7.47 8.12 -21.51
N ILE A 260 7.37 6.81 -21.21
CA ILE A 260 8.52 5.92 -21.16
C ILE A 260 8.87 5.46 -22.57
N SER A 261 9.94 6.03 -23.15
CA SER A 261 10.43 5.69 -24.50
C SER A 261 10.82 4.21 -24.65
N ASP A 262 10.84 3.71 -25.88
CA ASP A 262 11.29 2.33 -26.20
C ASP A 262 12.70 2.01 -25.72
N TYR A 263 13.63 2.98 -25.74
CA TYR A 263 14.97 2.82 -25.17
C TYR A 263 14.91 2.40 -23.69
N HIS A 264 14.16 3.15 -22.87
CA HIS A 264 13.96 2.86 -21.45
C HIS A 264 13.17 1.55 -21.24
N ARG A 265 12.15 1.28 -22.05
CA ARG A 265 11.38 0.02 -22.00
C ARG A 265 12.28 -1.20 -22.21
N GLY A 266 13.16 -1.16 -23.21
CA GLY A 266 14.14 -2.23 -23.45
C GLY A 266 15.12 -2.41 -22.29
N GLY A 267 15.47 -1.35 -21.55
CA GLY A 267 16.26 -1.44 -20.32
C GLY A 267 15.54 -2.11 -19.17
N LEU A 268 14.26 -1.78 -18.97
CA LEU A 268 13.40 -2.40 -17.96
C LEU A 268 13.17 -3.88 -18.27
N GLU A 269 12.90 -4.23 -19.53
CA GLU A 269 12.77 -5.63 -19.98
C GLU A 269 14.07 -6.42 -19.78
N ALA A 270 15.21 -5.82 -20.15
CA ALA A 270 16.52 -6.44 -19.93
C ALA A 270 16.85 -6.65 -18.44
N ALA A 271 16.29 -5.82 -17.55
CA ALA A 271 16.38 -6.02 -16.10
C ALA A 271 15.41 -7.11 -15.56
N GLY A 272 14.50 -7.61 -16.40
CA GLY A 272 13.56 -8.68 -16.09
C GLY A 272 12.12 -8.21 -15.83
N TRP A 273 11.82 -6.91 -16.01
CA TRP A 273 10.44 -6.41 -15.86
C TRP A 273 9.56 -6.80 -17.04
N LYS A 274 8.39 -7.36 -16.76
CA LYS A 274 7.28 -7.47 -17.70
C LYS A 274 6.58 -6.12 -17.79
N ILE A 275 6.64 -5.50 -18.97
CA ILE A 275 6.06 -4.19 -19.22
C ILE A 275 4.53 -4.29 -19.34
N HIS A 276 3.82 -3.52 -18.52
CA HIS A 276 2.38 -3.32 -18.63
C HIS A 276 2.08 -1.86 -18.94
N THR A 277 1.61 -1.57 -20.16
CA THR A 277 1.35 -0.19 -20.57
C THR A 277 0.02 0.32 -20.00
N ILE A 278 0.04 1.48 -19.36
CA ILE A 278 -1.14 2.09 -18.72
C ILE A 278 -1.45 3.49 -19.27
N LYS A 279 -2.72 3.87 -19.15
CA LYS A 279 -3.14 5.27 -19.21
C LYS A 279 -3.04 5.89 -17.83
N ARG A 280 -2.28 7.00 -17.72
CA ARG A 280 -2.17 7.77 -16.47
C ARG A 280 -3.53 8.20 -15.94
N ILE A 281 -3.64 8.26 -14.62
CA ILE A 281 -4.80 8.77 -13.91
C ILE A 281 -4.38 10.07 -13.25
N ARG A 282 -5.03 11.16 -13.66
CA ARG A 282 -4.81 12.48 -13.07
C ARG A 282 -5.49 12.53 -11.70
N ASN A 283 -4.78 13.03 -10.70
CA ASN A 283 -5.39 13.46 -9.45
C ASN A 283 -6.25 14.71 -9.72
N PRO A 284 -7.59 14.64 -9.57
CA PRO A 284 -8.47 15.77 -9.88
C PRO A 284 -8.25 16.98 -8.97
N LYS A 285 -7.62 16.80 -7.80
CA LYS A 285 -7.32 17.85 -6.83
C LYS A 285 -5.90 18.42 -6.94
N ALA A 286 -5.04 17.85 -7.79
CA ALA A 286 -3.69 18.34 -7.97
C ALA A 286 -3.65 19.56 -8.90
N GLU A 287 -2.77 20.50 -8.58
CA GLU A 287 -2.38 21.58 -9.49
C GLU A 287 -1.73 21.00 -10.76
N GLN A 288 -1.82 21.73 -11.85
CA GLN A 288 -1.19 21.33 -13.11
C GLN A 288 0.33 21.28 -12.94
N ASP A 289 0.98 20.25 -13.48
CA ASP A 289 2.43 20.04 -13.44
C ASP A 289 3.01 19.85 -12.02
N ALA A 290 2.15 19.72 -11.01
CA ALA A 290 2.56 19.37 -9.66
C ALA A 290 3.09 17.92 -9.60
N TYR A 291 4.01 17.66 -8.67
CA TYR A 291 4.64 16.33 -8.54
C TYR A 291 3.63 15.20 -8.31
N ASN A 292 2.47 15.53 -7.70
CA ASN A 292 1.41 14.59 -7.36
C ASN A 292 0.29 14.49 -8.40
N GLU A 293 0.40 15.20 -9.53
CA GLU A 293 -0.65 15.25 -10.55
C GLU A 293 -1.01 13.87 -11.09
N TRP A 294 -0.04 12.96 -11.19
CA TRP A 294 -0.23 11.64 -11.79
C TRP A 294 -0.11 10.48 -10.81
N ASN A 295 0.03 10.76 -9.51
CA ASN A 295 0.22 9.73 -8.48
C ASN A 295 -0.93 8.73 -8.42
N TYR A 296 -2.17 9.13 -8.74
CA TYR A 296 -3.33 8.23 -8.76
C TYR A 296 -3.24 7.15 -9.83
N SER A 297 -2.26 7.22 -10.75
CA SER A 297 -1.94 6.12 -11.66
C SER A 297 -1.60 4.83 -10.91
N LYS A 298 -1.20 4.91 -9.63
CA LYS A 298 -1.00 3.77 -8.74
C LYS A 298 -2.25 2.89 -8.58
N PHE A 299 -3.46 3.43 -8.78
CA PHE A 299 -4.69 2.65 -8.74
C PHE A 299 -4.71 1.55 -9.82
N ARG A 300 -3.94 1.72 -10.91
CA ARG A 300 -3.80 0.70 -11.96
C ARG A 300 -3.21 -0.63 -11.45
N LEU A 301 -2.59 -0.66 -10.28
CA LEU A 301 -2.14 -1.90 -9.62
C LEU A 301 -3.28 -2.91 -9.45
N TRP A 302 -4.50 -2.44 -9.14
CA TRP A 302 -5.66 -3.31 -9.00
C TRP A 302 -6.15 -3.91 -10.32
N GLN A 303 -5.65 -3.44 -11.47
CA GLN A 303 -5.98 -4.02 -12.78
C GLN A 303 -5.03 -5.13 -13.21
N LEU A 304 -3.99 -5.46 -12.41
CA LEU A 304 -3.07 -6.57 -12.67
C LEU A 304 -3.72 -7.93 -12.35
N THR A 305 -4.93 -8.19 -12.86
CA THR A 305 -5.75 -9.38 -12.57
C THR A 305 -5.19 -10.70 -13.14
N ASP A 306 -4.10 -10.62 -13.90
CA ASP A 306 -3.29 -11.78 -14.28
C ASP A 306 -2.56 -12.40 -13.07
N TYR A 307 -2.53 -11.69 -11.94
CA TYR A 307 -1.95 -12.12 -10.67
C TYR A 307 -3.02 -12.24 -9.59
N ASP A 308 -2.84 -13.24 -8.73
CA ASP A 308 -3.70 -13.44 -7.56
C ASP A 308 -3.30 -12.46 -6.44
N LYS A 309 -2.00 -12.15 -6.35
CA LYS A 309 -1.43 -11.23 -5.35
C LYS A 309 -0.16 -10.57 -5.87
N ILE A 310 0.04 -9.31 -5.51
CA ILE A 310 1.26 -8.56 -5.83
C ILE A 310 1.86 -7.93 -4.58
N ILE A 311 3.19 -7.82 -4.54
CA ILE A 311 3.89 -6.92 -3.62
C ILE A 311 4.26 -5.69 -4.43
N PHE A 312 3.55 -4.58 -4.21
CA PHE A 312 3.93 -3.30 -4.75
C PHE A 312 5.15 -2.76 -4.02
N ILE A 313 6.11 -2.22 -4.78
CA ILE A 313 7.26 -1.47 -4.29
C ILE A 313 7.44 -0.18 -5.10
N ASP A 314 7.76 0.93 -4.42
CA ASP A 314 8.22 2.14 -5.10
C ASP A 314 9.56 1.88 -5.82
N ALA A 315 9.89 2.68 -6.84
CA ALA A 315 11.10 2.49 -7.65
C ALA A 315 12.39 2.99 -6.96
N ASP A 316 12.29 3.54 -5.76
CA ASP A 316 13.38 4.14 -4.97
C ASP A 316 13.69 3.39 -3.68
N LEU A 317 13.49 2.07 -3.70
CA LEU A 317 13.92 1.18 -2.64
C LEU A 317 14.78 0.02 -3.17
N LEU A 318 15.46 -0.65 -2.25
CA LEU A 318 16.19 -1.88 -2.51
C LEU A 318 15.70 -2.99 -1.60
N ILE A 319 15.45 -4.16 -2.17
CA ILE A 319 15.22 -5.40 -1.45
C ILE A 319 16.57 -6.00 -1.10
N LEU A 320 16.93 -5.95 0.19
CA LEU A 320 18.20 -6.45 0.72
C LEU A 320 18.09 -7.89 1.21
N ARG A 321 16.88 -8.35 1.56
CA ARG A 321 16.57 -9.74 1.93
C ARG A 321 15.24 -10.15 1.33
N ASN A 322 15.06 -11.43 1.09
CA ASN A 322 13.83 -11.97 0.52
C ASN A 322 12.61 -11.60 1.38
N ILE A 323 11.56 -11.05 0.76
CA ILE A 323 10.26 -10.73 1.39
C ILE A 323 9.11 -11.52 0.77
N ASP A 324 9.37 -12.64 0.09
CA ASP A 324 8.34 -13.45 -0.56
C ASP A 324 7.32 -14.03 0.43
N PHE A 325 7.67 -14.15 1.72
CA PHE A 325 6.70 -14.54 2.75
C PHE A 325 5.52 -13.55 2.86
N LEU A 326 5.67 -12.30 2.40
CA LEU A 326 4.56 -11.34 2.37
C LEU A 326 3.47 -11.71 1.36
N PHE A 327 3.73 -12.62 0.40
CA PHE A 327 2.69 -13.16 -0.47
C PHE A 327 1.67 -14.05 0.29
N GLU A 328 1.93 -14.42 1.54
CA GLU A 328 0.90 -15.08 2.36
C GLU A 328 -0.01 -14.08 3.08
N MET A 329 0.34 -12.79 3.12
CA MET A 329 -0.43 -11.76 3.82
C MET A 329 -1.59 -11.25 2.96
N PRO A 330 -2.72 -10.82 3.56
CA PRO A 330 -3.85 -10.27 2.82
C PRO A 330 -3.67 -8.79 2.46
N GLU A 331 -4.50 -8.31 1.55
CA GLU A 331 -4.67 -6.87 1.27
C GLU A 331 -5.36 -6.15 2.46
N ILE A 332 -4.98 -4.93 2.86
CA ILE A 332 -3.69 -4.26 2.64
C ILE A 332 -2.76 -4.65 3.80
N THR A 333 -1.57 -5.13 3.44
CA THR A 333 -0.47 -5.31 4.38
C THR A 333 0.63 -4.32 4.04
N ALA A 334 1.06 -3.52 5.01
CA ALA A 334 1.99 -2.40 4.82
C ALA A 334 2.69 -2.01 6.14
N ILE A 335 3.67 -1.11 6.09
CA ILE A 335 4.31 -0.57 7.31
C ILE A 335 3.51 0.61 7.88
N GLY A 336 3.67 0.84 9.19
CA GLY A 336 3.18 2.05 9.83
C GLY A 336 3.85 3.33 9.32
N ASN A 337 3.07 4.41 9.33
CA ASN A 337 3.51 5.78 9.13
C ASN A 337 2.97 6.63 10.30
N ASN A 338 3.02 7.96 10.19
CA ASN A 338 2.45 8.87 11.19
C ASN A 338 0.95 8.57 11.46
N ALA A 339 0.52 8.72 12.71
CA ALA A 339 -0.84 8.49 13.19
C ALA A 339 -1.36 7.08 12.86
N THR A 340 -2.60 6.97 12.37
CA THR A 340 -3.29 5.69 12.15
C THR A 340 -3.00 5.09 10.75
N LEU A 341 -1.99 5.62 10.07
CA LEU A 341 -1.82 5.53 8.62
C LEU A 341 -0.68 4.59 8.25
N PHE A 342 -0.75 3.99 7.06
CA PHE A 342 0.32 3.20 6.48
C PHE A 342 1.13 3.98 5.44
N ASN A 343 2.39 3.57 5.24
CA ASN A 343 3.20 4.03 4.11
C ASN A 343 2.88 3.19 2.87
N SER A 344 2.68 3.85 1.73
CA SER A 344 2.29 3.18 0.48
C SER A 344 3.46 2.71 -0.40
N GLY A 345 4.70 2.80 0.09
CA GLY A 345 5.89 2.44 -0.67
C GLY A 345 6.19 0.94 -0.72
N VAL A 346 5.63 0.16 0.22
CA VAL A 346 5.58 -1.31 0.16
C VAL A 346 4.19 -1.75 0.59
N MET A 347 3.45 -2.41 -0.31
CA MET A 347 2.07 -2.87 -0.04
C MET A 347 1.82 -4.24 -0.64
N VAL A 348 1.13 -5.10 0.11
CA VAL A 348 0.53 -6.32 -0.45
C VAL A 348 -0.87 -6.00 -0.96
N ILE A 349 -1.14 -6.34 -2.22
CA ILE A 349 -2.37 -6.03 -2.95
C ILE A 349 -2.92 -7.31 -3.58
N GLU A 350 -4.24 -7.43 -3.63
CA GLU A 350 -4.98 -8.50 -4.30
C GLU A 350 -5.75 -7.91 -5.50
N PRO A 351 -5.16 -7.90 -6.72
CA PRO A 351 -5.73 -7.22 -7.87
C PRO A 351 -7.19 -7.61 -8.15
N SER A 352 -8.01 -6.59 -8.46
CA SER A 352 -9.45 -6.67 -8.67
C SER A 352 -9.94 -5.47 -9.48
N ASN A 353 -10.49 -5.70 -10.67
CA ASN A 353 -11.10 -4.61 -11.46
C ASN A 353 -12.27 -3.93 -10.74
N CYS A 354 -12.99 -4.66 -9.87
CA CYS A 354 -14.04 -4.07 -9.05
C CYS A 354 -13.46 -3.13 -7.99
N THR A 355 -12.34 -3.50 -7.34
CA THR A 355 -11.66 -2.59 -6.40
C THR A 355 -11.10 -1.38 -7.13
N PHE A 356 -10.54 -1.56 -8.33
CA PHE A 356 -10.17 -0.44 -9.19
C PHE A 356 -11.37 0.49 -9.48
N GLN A 357 -12.53 -0.07 -9.82
CA GLN A 357 -13.74 0.71 -10.06
C GLN A 357 -14.19 1.47 -8.81
N LEU A 358 -14.13 0.84 -7.62
CA LEU A 358 -14.40 1.50 -6.34
C LEU A 358 -13.51 2.75 -6.13
N LEU A 359 -12.21 2.63 -6.41
CA LEU A 359 -11.26 3.76 -6.33
C LEU A 359 -11.61 4.86 -7.34
N MET A 360 -12.01 4.47 -8.56
CA MET A 360 -12.35 5.44 -9.61
C MET A 360 -13.68 6.14 -9.35
N ASP A 361 -14.70 5.44 -8.84
CA ASP A 361 -16.02 5.99 -8.53
C ASP A 361 -15.93 7.06 -7.43
N HIS A 362 -15.04 6.86 -6.46
CA HIS A 362 -14.87 7.77 -5.33
C HIS A 362 -13.68 8.72 -5.49
N ILE A 363 -13.10 8.83 -6.70
CA ILE A 363 -11.88 9.63 -6.95
C ILE A 363 -12.06 11.13 -6.66
N ASN A 364 -13.29 11.64 -6.78
CA ASN A 364 -13.64 13.04 -6.55
C ASN A 364 -14.16 13.31 -5.14
N GLU A 365 -14.69 12.28 -4.47
CA GLU A 365 -15.36 12.37 -3.18
C GLU A 365 -14.37 12.24 -2.02
N ILE A 366 -13.43 11.30 -2.14
CA ILE A 366 -12.44 11.03 -1.10
C ILE A 366 -11.27 12.01 -1.24
N GLU A 367 -11.00 12.75 -0.16
CA GLU A 367 -9.91 13.72 -0.09
C GLU A 367 -8.64 13.07 0.47
N SER A 368 -7.55 13.15 -0.27
CA SER A 368 -6.25 12.70 0.19
C SER A 368 -5.66 13.68 1.20
N TYR A 369 -5.35 13.22 2.41
CA TYR A 369 -4.79 14.08 3.48
C TYR A 369 -3.47 14.75 3.12
N ASN A 370 -2.68 14.16 2.22
CA ASN A 370 -1.40 14.71 1.74
C ASN A 370 -1.43 15.10 0.25
N GLY A 371 -2.59 15.03 -0.39
CA GLY A 371 -2.77 15.27 -1.82
C GLY A 371 -2.17 14.20 -2.75
N GLY A 372 -1.56 13.13 -2.24
CA GLY A 372 -0.97 12.04 -3.05
C GLY A 372 -1.79 10.75 -3.02
N ASP A 373 -1.31 9.70 -3.67
CA ASP A 373 -1.93 8.36 -3.66
C ASP A 373 -1.96 7.75 -2.26
N GLN A 374 -0.88 7.88 -1.48
CA GLN A 374 -0.84 7.37 -0.12
C GLN A 374 -1.98 7.89 0.74
N GLY A 375 -2.27 9.20 0.65
CA GLY A 375 -3.33 9.80 1.42
C GLY A 375 -4.69 9.26 1.01
N TYR A 376 -4.95 9.16 -0.28
CA TYR A 376 -6.19 8.59 -0.79
C TYR A 376 -6.39 7.13 -0.34
N LEU A 377 -5.36 6.29 -0.50
CA LEU A 377 -5.43 4.87 -0.14
C LEU A 377 -5.67 4.66 1.35
N ASN A 378 -5.14 5.52 2.22
CA ASN A 378 -5.39 5.45 3.66
C ASN A 378 -6.84 5.78 4.05
N GLU A 379 -7.57 6.57 3.26
CA GLU A 379 -8.99 6.84 3.51
C GLU A 379 -9.91 5.71 3.03
N ILE A 380 -9.50 4.95 2.00
CA ILE A 380 -10.24 3.80 1.48
C ILE A 380 -9.97 2.53 2.31
N PHE A 381 -8.70 2.23 2.58
CA PHE A 381 -8.25 1.00 3.22
C PHE A 381 -7.89 1.24 4.68
N THR A 382 -8.90 1.56 5.49
CA THR A 382 -8.70 1.86 6.92
C THR A 382 -8.40 0.62 7.75
N TRP A 383 -8.85 -0.56 7.31
CA TRP A 383 -8.45 -1.83 7.90
C TRP A 383 -7.19 -2.33 7.19
N TRP A 384 -6.04 -2.34 7.87
CA TRP A 384 -4.77 -2.77 7.28
C TRP A 384 -3.90 -3.47 8.32
N HIS A 385 -2.95 -4.28 7.83
CA HIS A 385 -2.12 -5.14 8.67
C HIS A 385 -0.68 -4.64 8.71
N ARG A 386 -0.17 -4.35 9.92
CA ARG A 386 1.16 -3.78 10.11
C ARG A 386 2.26 -4.83 10.00
N ILE A 387 3.26 -4.54 9.18
CA ILE A 387 4.53 -5.28 9.14
C ILE A 387 5.67 -4.46 9.73
N PRO A 388 6.76 -5.09 10.17
CA PRO A 388 7.90 -4.40 10.76
C PRO A 388 8.53 -3.37 9.82
N LYS A 389 8.96 -2.23 10.37
CA LYS A 389 9.68 -1.14 9.68
C LYS A 389 10.92 -1.60 8.93
N HIS A 390 11.50 -2.75 9.32
CA HIS A 390 12.61 -3.37 8.59
C HIS A 390 12.23 -3.79 7.16
N MET A 391 10.94 -3.88 6.84
CA MET A 391 10.40 -4.24 5.52
C MET A 391 10.09 -3.01 4.65
N ASN A 392 10.30 -1.80 5.15
CA ASN A 392 10.33 -0.55 4.38
C ASN A 392 11.05 0.53 5.20
N PHE A 393 12.36 0.35 5.41
CA PHE A 393 13.13 1.18 6.33
C PHE A 393 13.59 2.46 5.63
N LEU A 394 13.12 3.61 6.11
CA LEU A 394 13.39 4.90 5.47
C LEU A 394 14.84 5.36 5.72
N LYS A 395 15.54 5.77 4.65
CA LYS A 395 16.81 6.50 4.70
C LYS A 395 16.56 7.92 5.20
N HIS A 396 16.40 8.05 6.51
CA HIS A 396 16.10 9.33 7.16
C HIS A 396 16.60 9.37 8.60
N TYR A 397 17.13 10.50 9.01
CA TYR A 397 17.48 10.87 10.37
C TYR A 397 16.48 11.92 10.84
N TRP A 398 15.60 11.55 11.78
CA TRP A 398 14.54 12.44 12.23
C TRP A 398 15.10 13.56 13.09
N GLU A 399 14.46 14.72 13.06
CA GLU A 399 14.73 15.78 14.03
C GLU A 399 14.52 15.22 15.45
N GLY A 400 15.51 15.44 16.32
CA GLY A 400 15.50 14.89 17.68
C GLY A 400 16.06 13.47 17.83
N ASP A 401 16.48 12.80 16.76
CA ASP A 401 17.21 11.53 16.89
C ASP A 401 18.51 11.74 17.70
N GLU A 402 18.65 10.96 18.78
CA GLU A 402 19.90 10.91 19.56
C GLU A 402 21.04 10.27 18.76
N GLU A 403 22.29 10.57 19.12
CA GLU A 403 23.47 10.07 18.41
C GLU A 403 23.53 8.53 18.36
N GLU A 404 23.11 7.84 19.42
CA GLU A 404 23.03 6.38 19.43
C GLU A 404 22.05 5.85 18.37
N LYS A 405 20.91 6.51 18.20
CA LYS A 405 19.90 6.18 17.19
C LYS A 405 20.42 6.44 15.77
N LYS A 406 21.13 7.56 15.55
CA LYS A 406 21.78 7.85 14.26
C LYS A 406 22.85 6.80 13.93
N GLN A 407 23.67 6.40 14.91
CA GLN A 407 24.68 5.36 14.73
C GLN A 407 24.04 3.99 14.47
N MET A 408 22.94 3.66 15.16
CA MET A 408 22.17 2.44 14.91
C MET A 408 21.60 2.42 13.49
N LYS A 409 20.96 3.50 13.01
CA LYS A 409 20.50 3.64 11.62
C LYS A 409 21.65 3.48 10.61
N THR A 410 22.76 4.17 10.86
CA THR A 410 23.97 4.08 10.01
C THR A 410 24.47 2.63 9.91
N ARG A 411 24.51 1.90 11.04
CA ARG A 411 24.86 0.47 11.05
C ARG A 411 23.87 -0.36 10.25
N LEU A 412 22.57 -0.13 10.38
CA LEU A 412 21.53 -0.84 9.64
C LEU A 412 21.63 -0.61 8.12
N PHE A 413 21.91 0.62 7.68
CA PHE A 413 22.05 0.97 6.26
C PHE A 413 23.18 0.22 5.54
N GLY A 414 24.24 -0.15 6.26
CA GLY A 414 25.46 -0.75 5.71
C GLY A 414 25.76 -2.16 6.20
N ALA A 415 24.86 -2.80 6.95
CA ALA A 415 25.08 -4.11 7.54
C ALA A 415 25.33 -5.18 6.47
N ASP A 416 26.30 -6.06 6.74
CA ASP A 416 26.65 -7.20 5.89
C ASP A 416 26.95 -8.42 6.78
N PRO A 417 26.12 -9.49 6.76
CA PRO A 417 24.91 -9.65 5.93
C PRO A 417 23.83 -8.61 6.29
N PRO A 418 22.92 -8.27 5.35
CA PRO A 418 21.88 -7.29 5.59
C PRO A 418 20.98 -7.65 6.78
N VAL A 419 20.68 -6.67 7.63
CA VAL A 419 19.70 -6.80 8.72
C VAL A 419 18.30 -6.39 8.23
N LEU A 420 18.25 -5.25 7.53
CA LEU A 420 17.04 -4.72 6.89
C LEU A 420 16.58 -5.66 5.76
N TYR A 421 15.27 -5.79 5.59
CA TYR A 421 14.71 -6.44 4.40
C TYR A 421 14.63 -5.47 3.24
N VAL A 422 14.23 -4.23 3.51
CA VAL A 422 14.05 -3.19 2.51
C VAL A 422 14.62 -1.86 3.00
N LEU A 423 15.38 -1.19 2.14
CA LEU A 423 15.89 0.17 2.38
C LEU A 423 15.28 1.13 1.35
N HIS A 424 14.55 2.14 1.84
CA HIS A 424 13.82 3.11 1.03
C HIS A 424 14.55 4.46 1.02
N TYR A 425 14.96 4.92 -0.15
CA TYR A 425 15.78 6.11 -0.34
C TYR A 425 14.95 7.38 -0.45
N LEU A 426 14.85 8.16 0.61
CA LEU A 426 14.29 9.51 0.60
C LEU A 426 15.32 10.57 0.15
N GLY A 427 14.84 11.78 -0.14
CA GLY A 427 15.65 12.88 -0.69
C GLY A 427 16.03 12.67 -2.16
N LEU A 428 17.17 13.23 -2.57
CA LEU A 428 17.79 12.94 -3.86
C LEU A 428 18.20 11.47 -3.93
N LYS A 429 17.87 10.84 -5.05
CA LYS A 429 18.06 9.40 -5.24
C LYS A 429 19.52 9.08 -5.57
N PRO A 430 20.06 7.91 -5.16
CA PRO A 430 21.48 7.59 -5.32
C PRO A 430 22.00 7.71 -6.77
N TRP A 431 21.20 7.31 -7.75
CA TRP A 431 21.58 7.38 -9.16
C TRP A 431 21.58 8.81 -9.73
N LEU A 432 20.95 9.77 -9.06
CA LEU A 432 20.97 11.20 -9.39
C LEU A 432 22.17 11.93 -8.78
N CYS A 433 22.81 11.34 -7.78
CA CYS A 433 24.05 11.84 -7.18
C CYS A 433 25.27 11.26 -7.91
N PHE A 434 26.44 11.88 -7.75
CA PHE A 434 27.71 11.22 -8.10
C PHE A 434 27.98 10.02 -7.17
N ARG A 435 28.79 9.07 -7.65
CA ARG A 435 29.18 7.87 -6.91
C ARG A 435 29.98 8.15 -5.63
N ASP A 436 30.68 9.28 -5.59
CA ASP A 436 31.67 9.58 -4.56
C ASP A 436 31.06 9.79 -3.16
N TYR A 437 29.87 10.39 -3.06
CA TYR A 437 29.15 10.62 -1.79
C TYR A 437 27.65 10.89 -2.03
N ASP A 438 26.86 10.86 -0.96
CA ASP A 438 25.43 11.19 -1.02
C ASP A 438 25.23 12.70 -1.24
N CYS A 439 24.78 13.10 -2.43
CA CYS A 439 24.63 14.52 -2.78
C CYS A 439 23.59 15.27 -1.94
N ASN A 440 22.75 14.58 -1.16
CA ASN A 440 21.88 15.21 -0.17
C ASN A 440 22.66 16.04 0.86
N TRP A 441 23.95 15.74 1.12
CA TRP A 441 24.81 16.55 2.00
C TRP A 441 24.93 18.01 1.56
N ASN A 442 24.89 18.28 0.26
CA ASN A 442 25.06 19.63 -0.29
C ASN A 442 23.80 20.49 -0.23
N VAL A 443 22.65 19.92 0.12
CA VAL A 443 21.37 20.63 0.14
C VAL A 443 20.85 20.66 1.56
N GLY A 444 20.90 21.83 2.23
CA GLY A 444 20.60 21.95 3.66
C GLY A 444 19.29 21.30 4.10
N LYS A 445 18.20 21.50 3.33
CA LYS A 445 16.89 20.90 3.60
C LYS A 445 16.80 19.37 3.39
N LEU A 446 17.84 18.76 2.82
CA LEU A 446 17.90 17.33 2.52
C LEU A 446 18.95 16.59 3.36
N GLN A 447 19.70 17.29 4.21
CA GLN A 447 20.73 16.66 5.05
C GLN A 447 20.17 15.59 5.99
N GLU A 448 18.89 15.71 6.39
CA GLU A 448 18.18 14.67 7.14
C GLU A 448 18.07 13.32 6.40
N PHE A 449 18.21 13.31 5.07
CA PHE A 449 18.24 12.09 4.26
C PHE A 449 19.67 11.64 3.92
N ALA A 450 20.71 12.43 4.23
CA ALA A 450 22.05 12.19 3.70
C ALA A 450 22.77 11.05 4.42
N SER A 451 23.26 10.05 3.67
CA SER A 451 23.99 8.90 4.22
C SER A 451 24.90 8.24 3.19
N ASP A 452 26.20 8.46 3.31
CA ASP A 452 27.21 7.80 2.47
C ASP A 452 27.23 6.28 2.63
N VAL A 453 26.80 5.78 3.79
CA VAL A 453 26.67 4.34 4.02
C VAL A 453 25.52 3.78 3.17
N ALA A 454 24.33 4.38 3.24
CA ALA A 454 23.19 3.96 2.43
C ALA A 454 23.46 4.16 0.92
N HIS A 455 24.14 5.24 0.55
CA HIS A 455 24.54 5.54 -0.83
C HIS A 455 25.47 4.45 -1.38
N ARG A 456 26.49 4.05 -0.62
CA ARG A 456 27.37 2.92 -0.99
C ARG A 456 26.61 1.60 -1.09
N THR A 457 25.64 1.35 -0.20
CA THR A 457 24.77 0.16 -0.30
C THR A 457 24.01 0.13 -1.62
N TRP A 458 23.54 1.27 -2.12
CA TRP A 458 22.89 1.32 -3.43
C TRP A 458 23.86 1.01 -4.57
N TRP A 459 25.04 1.60 -4.53
CA TRP A 459 26.07 1.36 -5.54
C TRP A 459 26.57 -0.09 -5.58
N LYS A 460 26.55 -0.82 -4.45
CA LYS A 460 26.82 -2.27 -4.45
C LYS A 460 25.82 -3.05 -5.31
N VAL A 461 24.53 -2.69 -5.30
CA VAL A 461 23.51 -3.34 -6.14
C VAL A 461 23.71 -2.96 -7.61
N HIS A 462 23.97 -1.69 -7.89
CA HIS A 462 24.30 -1.23 -9.24
C HIS A 462 25.52 -1.99 -9.80
N ASP A 463 26.60 -2.13 -9.02
CA ASP A 463 27.83 -2.77 -9.50
C ASP A 463 27.67 -4.29 -9.72
N ALA A 464 26.68 -4.90 -9.07
CA ALA A 464 26.34 -6.30 -9.28
C ALA A 464 25.44 -6.55 -10.51
N MET A 465 24.87 -5.50 -11.10
CA MET A 465 23.99 -5.66 -12.27
C MET A 465 24.77 -5.79 -13.58
N PRO A 466 24.22 -6.45 -14.61
CA PRO A 466 24.85 -6.56 -15.93
C PRO A 466 25.30 -5.22 -16.52
N ASP A 467 26.51 -5.15 -17.09
CA ASP A 467 27.13 -3.92 -17.63
C ASP A 467 26.24 -3.19 -18.65
N ASN A 468 25.47 -3.93 -19.46
CA ASN A 468 24.56 -3.35 -20.45
C ASN A 468 23.41 -2.54 -19.82
N LEU A 469 23.16 -2.68 -18.53
CA LEU A 469 22.16 -1.91 -17.79
C LEU A 469 22.73 -0.62 -17.19
N HIS A 470 24.05 -0.50 -17.00
CA HIS A 470 24.68 0.66 -16.36
C HIS A 470 24.42 1.96 -17.15
N LYS A 471 24.27 1.85 -18.47
CA LYS A 471 23.95 2.98 -19.36
C LYS A 471 22.60 3.65 -19.06
N TYR A 472 21.67 2.99 -18.38
CA TYR A 472 20.39 3.58 -17.97
C TYR A 472 20.52 4.43 -16.69
N CYS A 473 21.69 4.43 -16.06
CA CYS A 473 22.03 5.17 -14.85
C CYS A 473 23.00 6.33 -15.10
N LEU A 474 23.20 6.72 -16.37
CA LEU A 474 24.01 7.89 -16.74
C LEU A 474 23.33 9.20 -16.31
N LEU A 475 24.15 10.22 -16.03
CA LEU A 475 23.68 11.53 -15.59
C LEU A 475 23.50 12.47 -16.78
N ARG A 476 22.31 13.05 -16.93
CA ARG A 476 22.09 14.13 -17.90
C ARG A 476 22.97 15.32 -17.61
N SER A 477 23.35 16.09 -18.62
CA SER A 477 24.14 17.30 -18.47
C SER A 477 23.49 18.32 -17.55
N LYS A 478 22.17 18.48 -17.61
CA LYS A 478 21.44 19.31 -16.64
C LYS A 478 21.62 18.82 -15.20
N GLN A 479 21.57 17.50 -14.97
CA GLN A 479 21.78 16.94 -13.63
C GLN A 479 23.22 17.16 -13.13
N LYS A 480 24.22 17.03 -14.00
CA LYS A 480 25.63 17.32 -13.65
C LYS A 480 25.81 18.78 -13.22
N ALA A 481 25.24 19.72 -13.99
CA ALA A 481 25.24 21.14 -13.64
C ALA A 481 24.52 21.42 -12.31
N ALA A 482 23.38 20.78 -12.07
CA ALA A 482 22.67 20.89 -10.78
C ALA A 482 23.53 20.43 -9.60
N LEU A 483 24.19 19.27 -9.72
CA LEU A 483 25.06 18.73 -8.66
C LEU A 483 26.25 19.66 -8.36
N GLU A 484 26.88 20.22 -9.39
CA GLU A 484 27.99 21.15 -9.21
C GLU A 484 27.53 22.50 -8.65
N TRP A 485 26.34 22.97 -9.03
CA TRP A 485 25.71 24.15 -8.43
C TRP A 485 25.48 23.95 -6.93
N ASP A 486 24.83 22.85 -6.55
CA ASP A 486 24.55 22.53 -5.15
C ASP A 486 25.86 22.41 -4.34
N ARG A 487 26.90 21.81 -4.91
CA ARG A 487 28.24 21.73 -4.30
C ARG A 487 28.82 23.13 -4.02
N ARG A 488 28.72 24.06 -4.97
CA ARG A 488 29.21 25.45 -4.83
C ARG A 488 28.41 26.23 -3.79
N GLU A 489 27.10 26.04 -3.72
CA GLU A 489 26.28 26.68 -2.70
C GLU A 489 26.59 26.13 -1.29
N ALA A 490 26.85 24.82 -1.15
CA ALA A 490 27.33 24.24 0.10
C ALA A 490 28.72 24.74 0.52
N GLU A 491 29.63 24.92 -0.44
CA GLU A 491 30.95 25.54 -0.24
C GLU A 491 30.83 27.00 0.22
N LYS A 492 30.01 27.80 -0.46
CA LYS A 492 29.73 29.20 -0.12
C LYS A 492 29.07 29.34 1.25
N ALA A 493 28.17 28.43 1.59
CA ALA A 493 27.54 28.36 2.90
C ALA A 493 28.44 27.71 3.98
N ASN A 494 29.63 27.23 3.60
CA ASN A 494 30.62 26.59 4.46
C ASN A 494 30.02 25.48 5.34
N TYR A 495 29.30 24.56 4.71
CA TYR A 495 28.69 23.41 5.41
C TYR A 495 29.77 22.61 6.16
N SER A 496 29.45 22.27 7.42
CA SER A 496 30.41 21.73 8.39
C SER A 496 30.80 20.28 8.14
N ASP A 497 29.97 19.51 7.44
CA ASP A 497 30.23 18.11 7.07
C ASP A 497 31.38 17.98 6.05
N GLY A 498 31.64 19.03 5.26
CA GLY A 498 32.77 19.11 4.35
C GLY A 498 32.68 18.26 3.07
N HIS A 499 31.54 17.64 2.74
CA HIS A 499 31.40 16.81 1.53
C HIS A 499 31.60 17.61 0.24
N TRP A 500 31.32 18.91 0.23
CA TRP A 500 31.57 19.81 -0.90
C TRP A 500 33.04 19.91 -1.33
N LYS A 501 33.99 19.47 -0.47
CA LYS A 501 35.44 19.39 -0.74
C LYS A 501 35.85 18.10 -1.46
N ILE A 502 34.97 17.10 -1.53
CA ILE A 502 35.30 15.79 -2.10
C ILE A 502 35.47 15.94 -3.62
N LYS A 503 36.63 15.50 -4.13
CA LYS A 503 36.90 15.48 -5.56
C LYS A 503 36.13 14.34 -6.22
N ILE A 504 35.24 14.68 -7.15
CA ILE A 504 34.44 13.73 -7.93
C ILE A 504 35.34 12.88 -8.83
N LYS A 505 35.21 11.56 -8.73
CA LYS A 505 35.89 10.55 -9.57
C LYS A 505 34.92 9.73 -10.40
N ASP A 506 33.62 9.90 -10.19
CA ASP A 506 32.58 9.22 -10.96
C ASP A 506 32.77 9.41 -12.47
N PRO A 507 32.96 8.33 -13.26
CA PRO A 507 33.16 8.42 -14.71
C PRO A 507 31.95 9.01 -15.44
N ARG A 508 30.77 9.02 -14.81
CA ARG A 508 29.56 9.63 -15.39
C ARG A 508 29.69 11.14 -15.54
N LEU A 509 30.59 11.81 -14.80
CA LEU A 509 30.87 13.24 -14.99
C LEU A 509 31.31 13.53 -16.42
N GLU A 510 32.26 12.75 -16.94
CA GLU A 510 32.83 12.91 -18.28
C GLU A 510 32.02 12.20 -19.39
N THR A 511 31.18 11.23 -19.01
CA THR A 511 30.41 10.44 -19.99
C THR A 511 29.27 11.25 -20.60
N CYS A 512 29.26 11.38 -21.93
CA CYS A 512 28.21 12.06 -22.69
C CYS A 512 27.31 11.07 -23.43
N PHE A 513 25.99 11.24 -23.31
CA PHE A 513 25.00 10.45 -24.05
C PHE A 513 23.86 11.29 -24.66
N GLU A 514 23.90 12.61 -24.48
CA GLU A 514 22.96 13.58 -25.07
C GLU A 514 23.63 14.28 -26.25
N GLU A 515 22.86 14.86 -27.16
CA GLU A 515 23.42 15.61 -28.30
C GLU A 515 24.29 16.81 -27.86
N PHE A 516 23.94 17.41 -26.72
CA PHE A 516 24.64 18.55 -26.14
C PHE A 516 25.05 18.27 -24.70
N CYS A 517 26.34 18.02 -24.48
CA CYS A 517 26.85 17.60 -23.18
C CYS A 517 27.65 18.64 -22.40
N PHE A 518 27.75 19.88 -22.88
CA PHE A 518 28.49 20.98 -22.24
C PHE A 518 27.79 21.47 -20.96
N TRP A 519 27.76 20.63 -19.93
CA TRP A 519 27.08 20.92 -18.68
C TRP A 519 27.70 22.10 -17.93
N GLU A 520 29.01 22.33 -18.07
CA GLU A 520 29.71 23.49 -17.51
C GLU A 520 29.16 24.80 -18.08
N SER A 521 28.71 24.78 -19.34
CA SER A 521 28.11 25.95 -19.97
C SER A 521 26.74 26.29 -19.37
N MET A 522 26.02 25.29 -18.86
CA MET A 522 24.72 25.49 -18.21
C MET A 522 24.86 26.23 -16.87
N LEU A 523 26.02 26.13 -16.20
CA LEU A 523 26.27 26.82 -14.93
C LEU A 523 26.28 28.34 -15.06
N TRP A 524 26.61 28.89 -16.22
CA TRP A 524 26.65 30.34 -16.44
C TRP A 524 25.27 30.99 -16.32
N HIS A 525 24.21 30.23 -16.62
CA HIS A 525 22.82 30.69 -16.63
C HIS A 525 21.97 30.03 -15.53
N TRP A 526 22.59 29.26 -14.65
CA TRP A 526 21.89 28.53 -13.61
C TRP A 526 21.33 29.49 -12.56
N GLY A 527 20.00 29.51 -12.40
CA GLY A 527 19.29 30.46 -11.53
C GLY A 527 18.67 31.66 -12.24
N GLU A 528 18.85 31.80 -13.56
CA GLU A 528 18.12 32.79 -14.37
C GLU A 528 16.66 32.33 -14.64
N THR A 529 15.69 33.24 -14.53
CA THR A 529 14.25 32.92 -14.61
C THR A 529 13.72 32.58 -16.02
N ASN A 530 14.51 32.77 -17.08
CA ASN A 530 14.08 32.63 -18.49
C ASN A 530 14.62 31.38 -19.21
N TRP A 531 15.08 30.37 -18.48
CA TRP A 531 15.66 29.18 -19.11
C TRP A 531 14.58 28.19 -19.57
N THR A 532 14.53 27.90 -20.88
CA THR A 532 13.60 26.94 -21.49
C THR A 532 14.25 25.57 -21.69
N ASP A 533 13.68 24.54 -21.04
CA ASP A 533 14.05 23.12 -21.17
C ASP A 533 13.46 22.55 -22.47
N ASN A 534 14.28 22.25 -23.48
CA ASN A 534 13.79 21.69 -24.75
C ASN A 534 14.57 20.47 -25.26
N ALA A 535 15.18 19.68 -24.36
CA ALA A 535 15.94 18.49 -24.75
C ALA A 535 15.22 17.19 -24.36
N THR A 536 14.22 16.78 -25.15
CA THR A 536 13.82 15.36 -25.26
C THR A 536 14.68 14.69 -26.33
N SER A 537 15.98 14.47 -26.04
CA SER A 537 16.79 13.56 -26.87
C SER A 537 16.74 12.16 -26.24
N SER A 538 16.09 11.23 -26.93
CA SER A 538 16.15 9.80 -26.60
C SER A 538 17.17 9.15 -27.54
N PRO A 539 18.23 8.48 -27.05
CA PRO A 539 19.17 7.79 -27.92
C PRO A 539 18.47 6.64 -28.67
N THR A 540 18.90 6.40 -29.90
CA THR A 540 18.35 5.37 -30.80
C THR A 540 18.49 3.96 -30.18
N PRO A 541 17.46 3.10 -30.26
CA PRO A 541 17.54 1.74 -29.72
C PRO A 541 18.67 0.93 -30.39
N PRO A 542 19.33 0.01 -29.66
CA PRO A 542 20.34 -0.86 -30.26
C PRO A 542 19.67 -1.83 -31.26
N MET A 543 20.26 -1.97 -32.44
CA MET A 543 19.82 -2.93 -33.45
C MET A 543 19.87 -4.36 -32.90
N VAL A 544 18.73 -5.03 -32.88
CA VAL A 544 18.64 -6.47 -32.66
C VAL A 544 19.15 -7.16 -33.91
N ASN A 545 20.37 -7.70 -33.87
CA ASN A 545 20.84 -8.62 -34.89
C ASN A 545 20.06 -9.93 -34.74
N THR A 546 18.95 -10.03 -35.47
CA THR A 546 18.29 -11.30 -35.75
C THR A 546 19.20 -12.08 -36.68
N ALA A 547 19.96 -13.03 -36.12
CA ALA A 547 20.60 -14.05 -36.93
C ALA A 547 19.48 -14.86 -37.60
N SER A 548 19.32 -14.65 -38.91
CA SER A 548 18.46 -15.44 -39.76
C SER A 548 18.90 -16.90 -39.70
N LEU A 549 18.04 -17.77 -39.17
CA LEU A 549 18.13 -19.21 -39.39
C LEU A 549 17.91 -19.46 -40.88
N SER A 550 19.00 -19.64 -41.62
CA SER A 550 18.97 -20.13 -42.99
C SER A 550 18.64 -21.62 -42.99
N SER A 551 17.58 -21.96 -43.71
CA SER A 551 17.18 -23.28 -44.17
C SER A 551 18.32 -24.24 -44.54
N LEU A 552 18.40 -25.39 -43.86
CA LEU A 552 18.30 -26.75 -44.41
C LEU A 552 18.46 -27.79 -43.28
#